data_AF-A0A9D1DJQ6-F1
#
_entry.id   AF-A0A9D1DJQ6-F1
#
_cell.length_a   1.000
_cell.length_b   1.000
_cell.length_c   1.000
_cell.angle_alpha   90.00
_cell.angle_beta   90.00
_cell.angle_gamma   90.00
#
_symmetry.space_group_name_H-M   'P 1'
#
loop_
_entity.id
_entity.type
_entity.pdbx_description
1 polymer ?
#
loop_
_entity_poly.entity_id
_entity_poly.type
_entity_poly.pdbx_seq_one_letter_code
_entity_poly.pdbx_strand_id
1 'polypeptide(L)'
;MKKLISAFFDKKFLKFCLVGAANTLVGAGVMFLLYNVAYCSYTFSSAMNYVVGSILSYFLNKYFTFEVKEYSVKQVLRFALNIAVCYAVAYGLAKPFAVWLLSDASVKVQDNVAMLVGMVVFTGLNYIGQRFFAFAKKGEKPLDKEGKS
;
A
#
# COMPACT_ATOMS: atom_id res chain seq x y z
N MET A 1 15.47 19.99 -3.73
CA MET A 1 14.60 19.38 -2.70
C MET A 1 13.10 19.64 -2.92
N LYS A 2 12.64 20.89 -3.05
CA LYS A 2 11.20 21.22 -3.25
C LYS A 2 10.53 20.49 -4.44
N LYS A 3 11.20 20.37 -5.59
CA LYS A 3 10.69 19.64 -6.78
C LYS A 3 10.51 18.13 -6.58
N LEU A 4 11.35 17.49 -5.76
CA LEU A 4 11.24 16.05 -5.48
C LEU A 4 10.10 15.78 -4.49
N ILE A 5 9.98 16.62 -3.46
CA ILE A 5 8.89 16.53 -2.47
C ILE A 5 7.54 16.80 -3.14
N SER A 6 7.43 17.81 -4.01
CA SER A 6 6.18 18.08 -4.74
C SER A 6 5.83 17.00 -5.78
N ALA A 7 6.82 16.29 -6.32
CA ALA A 7 6.59 15.17 -7.23
C ALA A 7 6.12 13.91 -6.48
N PHE A 8 6.57 13.73 -5.23
CA PHE A 8 6.15 12.64 -4.36
C PHE A 8 4.77 12.91 -3.72
N PHE A 9 4.56 14.12 -3.20
CA PHE A 9 3.27 14.64 -2.69
C PHE A 9 2.36 15.12 -3.84
N ASP A 10 2.18 14.24 -4.82
CA ASP A 10 1.20 14.36 -5.89
C ASP A 10 -0.23 14.21 -5.30
N LYS A 11 -1.26 14.78 -5.96
CA LYS A 11 -2.67 14.49 -5.66
C LYS A 11 -2.95 12.98 -5.53
N LYS A 12 -2.28 12.14 -6.32
CA LYS A 12 -2.34 10.67 -6.25
C LYS A 12 -1.80 10.11 -4.93
N PHE A 13 -0.76 10.71 -4.36
CA PHE A 13 -0.27 10.30 -3.04
C PHE A 13 -1.28 10.63 -1.96
N LEU A 14 -1.91 11.82 -2.01
CA LEU A 14 -2.99 12.17 -1.09
C LEU A 14 -4.20 11.23 -1.23
N LYS A 15 -4.61 10.91 -2.48
CA LYS A 15 -5.64 9.90 -2.73
C LYS A 15 -5.23 8.54 -2.15
N PHE A 16 -3.99 8.11 -2.34
CA PHE A 16 -3.47 6.86 -1.77
C PHE A 16 -3.57 6.82 -0.23
N CYS A 17 -3.16 7.90 0.44
CA CYS A 17 -3.31 8.03 1.89
C CYS A 17 -4.78 8.01 2.34
N LEU A 18 -5.67 8.66 1.58
CA LEU A 18 -7.11 8.67 1.86
C LEU A 18 -7.72 7.28 1.68
N VAL A 19 -7.29 6.52 0.66
CA VAL A 19 -7.65 5.12 0.49
C VAL A 19 -7.15 4.27 1.66
N GLY A 20 -5.94 4.52 2.16
CA GLY A 20 -5.42 3.88 3.37
C GLY A 20 -6.28 4.16 4.61
N ALA A 21 -6.68 5.41 4.83
CA ALA A 21 -7.56 5.79 5.93
C ALA A 21 -8.95 5.14 5.80
N ALA A 22 -9.53 5.15 4.60
CA ALA A 22 -10.81 4.49 4.32
C ALA A 22 -10.73 2.98 4.56
N ASN A 23 -9.63 2.35 4.14
CA ASN A 23 -9.38 0.92 4.38
C ASN A 23 -9.36 0.59 5.87
N THR A 24 -8.66 1.38 6.69
CA THR A 24 -8.63 1.17 8.14
C THR A 24 -10.02 1.35 8.75
N LEU A 25 -10.76 2.39 8.36
CA LEU A 25 -12.10 2.66 8.89
C LEU A 25 -13.10 1.55 8.52
N VAL A 26 -13.18 1.18 7.25
CA VAL A 26 -14.11 0.15 6.78
C VAL A 26 -13.71 -1.21 7.30
N GLY A 27 -12.43 -1.57 7.24
CA GLY A 27 -11.92 -2.84 7.73
C GLY A 27 -12.14 -3.03 9.23
N ALA A 28 -11.83 -2.01 10.04
CA ALA A 28 -12.13 -2.02 11.46
C ALA A 28 -13.64 -2.06 11.73
N GLY A 29 -14.44 -1.30 10.98
CA GLY A 29 -15.90 -1.33 11.07
C GLY A 29 -16.47 -2.73 10.85
N VAL A 30 -16.03 -3.41 9.79
CA VAL A 30 -16.43 -4.81 9.51
C VAL A 30 -15.99 -5.74 10.63
N MET A 31 -14.76 -5.61 11.13
CA MET A 31 -14.27 -6.42 12.24
C MET A 31 -15.13 -6.26 13.49
N PHE A 32 -15.41 -5.02 13.90
CA PHE A 32 -16.19 -4.73 15.10
C PHE A 32 -17.66 -5.12 14.94
N LEU A 33 -18.26 -4.93 13.76
CA LEU A 33 -19.63 -5.36 13.48
C LEU A 33 -19.76 -6.89 13.54
N LEU A 34 -18.86 -7.61 12.89
CA LEU A 34 -18.87 -9.08 12.92
C LEU A 34 -18.66 -9.62 14.33
N TYR A 35 -17.75 -9.02 15.09
CA TYR A 35 -17.44 -9.47 16.45
C TYR A 35 -18.56 -9.13 17.45
N ASN A 36 -19.07 -7.89 17.45
CA ASN A 36 -20.01 -7.42 18.49
C ASN A 36 -21.48 -7.61 18.11
N VAL A 37 -21.84 -7.55 16.82
CA VAL A 37 -23.24 -7.62 16.36
C VAL A 37 -23.58 -9.00 15.84
N ALA A 38 -22.69 -9.59 15.02
CA ALA A 38 -22.91 -10.93 14.47
C ALA A 38 -22.33 -12.06 15.35
N TYR A 39 -21.74 -11.73 16.50
CA TYR A 39 -21.13 -12.66 17.46
C TYR A 39 -20.17 -13.68 16.83
N CYS A 40 -19.51 -13.28 15.74
CA CYS A 40 -18.52 -14.11 15.07
C CYS A 40 -17.22 -14.16 15.89
N SER A 41 -16.45 -15.25 15.73
CA SER A 41 -15.20 -15.42 16.46
C SER A 41 -14.19 -14.32 16.14
N TYR A 42 -13.33 -13.98 17.11
CA TYR A 42 -12.26 -12.99 16.94
C TYR A 42 -11.39 -13.28 15.70
N THR A 43 -11.00 -14.54 15.52
CA THR A 43 -10.19 -14.98 14.38
C THR A 43 -10.92 -14.75 13.06
N PHE A 44 -12.21 -15.07 12.99
CA PHE A 44 -13.00 -14.86 11.78
C PHE A 44 -13.19 -13.36 11.48
N SER A 45 -13.58 -12.57 12.48
CA SER A 45 -13.77 -11.13 12.34
C SER A 45 -12.47 -10.42 11.93
N SER A 46 -11.34 -10.82 12.51
CA SER A 46 -10.03 -10.27 12.14
C SER A 46 -9.59 -10.70 10.74
N ALA A 47 -9.89 -11.94 10.31
CA ALA A 47 -9.62 -12.38 8.94
C ALA A 47 -10.45 -11.56 7.93
N MET A 48 -11.73 -11.28 8.24
CA MET A 48 -12.60 -10.49 7.37
C MET A 48 -12.14 -9.04 7.22
N ASN A 49 -11.55 -8.43 8.25
CA ASN A 49 -10.88 -7.14 8.13
C ASN A 49 -9.83 -7.15 7.00
N TYR A 50 -8.93 -8.14 7.00
CA TYR A 50 -7.87 -8.23 5.99
C TYR A 50 -8.42 -8.52 4.59
N VAL A 51 -9.45 -9.37 4.47
CA VAL A 51 -10.08 -9.70 3.18
C VAL A 51 -10.78 -8.46 2.60
N VAL A 52 -11.70 -7.86 3.34
CA VAL A 52 -12.48 -6.70 2.88
C VAL A 52 -11.54 -5.53 2.62
N GLY A 53 -10.58 -5.30 3.52
CA GLY A 53 -9.60 -4.24 3.37
C GLY A 53 -8.73 -4.41 2.12
N SER A 54 -8.24 -5.62 1.84
CA SER A 54 -7.44 -5.88 0.64
C SER A 54 -8.22 -5.65 -0.65
N ILE A 55 -9.48 -6.11 -0.70
CA ILE A 55 -10.38 -5.89 -1.84
C ILE A 55 -10.61 -4.38 -2.03
N LEU A 56 -11.04 -3.70 -0.96
CA LEU A 56 -11.33 -2.27 -1.00
C LEU A 56 -10.10 -1.46 -1.42
N SER A 57 -8.94 -1.79 -0.87
CA SER A 57 -7.65 -1.17 -1.21
C SER A 57 -7.30 -1.37 -2.68
N TYR A 58 -7.52 -2.56 -3.25
CA TYR A 58 -7.26 -2.80 -4.67
C TYR A 58 -8.18 -1.96 -5.56
N PHE A 59 -9.50 -2.00 -5.30
CA PHE A 59 -10.48 -1.28 -6.11
C PHE A 59 -10.31 0.24 -6.01
N LEU A 60 -10.17 0.78 -4.81
CA LEU A 60 -9.95 2.21 -4.62
C LEU A 60 -8.62 2.66 -5.22
N ASN A 61 -7.52 1.94 -5.01
CA ASN A 61 -6.26 2.34 -5.63
C ASN A 61 -6.32 2.26 -7.15
N LYS A 62 -6.93 1.22 -7.70
CA LYS A 62 -7.10 1.06 -9.14
C LYS A 62 -7.93 2.19 -9.76
N TYR A 63 -9.15 2.41 -9.27
CA TYR A 63 -10.11 3.31 -9.91
C TYR A 63 -9.98 4.76 -9.45
N PHE A 64 -9.75 5.00 -8.16
CA PHE A 64 -9.71 6.34 -7.58
C PHE A 64 -8.30 6.94 -7.61
N THR A 65 -7.28 6.19 -7.17
CA THR A 65 -5.89 6.67 -7.08
C THR A 65 -5.20 6.72 -8.44
N PHE A 66 -5.24 5.61 -9.19
CA PHE A 66 -4.49 5.47 -10.45
C PHE A 66 -5.34 5.55 -11.72
N GLU A 67 -6.68 5.56 -11.59
CA GLU A 67 -7.64 5.75 -12.69
C GLU A 67 -7.44 4.73 -13.84
N VAL A 68 -7.13 3.47 -13.50
CA VAL A 68 -6.94 2.37 -14.45
C VAL A 68 -8.27 1.67 -14.69
N LYS A 69 -8.76 1.72 -15.94
CA LYS A 69 -10.06 1.12 -16.32
C LYS A 69 -9.96 -0.37 -16.67
N GLU A 70 -8.83 -0.82 -17.19
CA GLU A 70 -8.64 -2.22 -17.62
C GLU A 70 -8.61 -3.19 -16.45
N TYR A 71 -9.19 -4.38 -16.63
CA TYR A 71 -9.12 -5.47 -15.67
C TYR A 71 -8.09 -6.51 -16.13
N SER A 72 -7.11 -6.80 -15.28
CA SER A 72 -6.18 -7.90 -15.51
C SER A 72 -5.84 -8.62 -14.21
N VAL A 73 -5.97 -9.94 -14.20
CA VAL A 73 -5.51 -10.78 -13.07
C VAL A 73 -4.02 -10.56 -12.79
N LYS A 74 -3.22 -10.26 -13.82
CA LYS A 74 -1.81 -9.90 -13.68
C LYS A 74 -1.62 -8.62 -12.85
N GLN A 75 -2.55 -7.67 -12.87
CA GLN A 75 -2.48 -6.46 -12.02
C GLN A 75 -2.74 -6.79 -10.55
N VAL A 76 -3.70 -7.67 -10.26
CA VAL A 76 -3.96 -8.15 -8.89
C VAL A 76 -2.71 -8.84 -8.34
N LEU A 77 -2.10 -9.74 -9.12
CA LEU A 77 -0.88 -10.44 -8.72
C LEU A 77 0.29 -9.47 -8.50
N ARG A 78 0.49 -8.49 -9.40
CA ARG A 78 1.53 -7.46 -9.22
C ARG A 78 1.28 -6.58 -8.00
N PHE A 79 0.03 -6.24 -7.71
CA PHE A 79 -0.36 -5.49 -6.52
C PHE A 79 -0.05 -6.25 -5.23
N ALA A 80 -0.47 -7.52 -5.15
CA ALA A 80 -0.17 -8.39 -4.01
C ALA A 80 1.34 -8.59 -3.83
N LEU A 81 2.06 -8.87 -4.91
CA LEU A 81 3.52 -8.99 -4.90
C LEU A 81 4.18 -7.70 -4.44
N ASN A 82 3.71 -6.54 -4.91
CA ASN A 82 4.24 -5.24 -4.50
C ASN A 82 4.10 -5.01 -3.00
N ILE A 83 2.92 -5.29 -2.44
CA ILE A 83 2.68 -5.17 -0.99
C ILE A 83 3.63 -6.10 -0.23
N ALA A 84 3.74 -7.36 -0.65
CA ALA A 84 4.60 -8.35 0.01
C ALA A 84 6.08 -7.93 0.01
N VAL A 85 6.60 -7.51 -1.14
CA VAL A 85 7.99 -7.04 -1.28
C VAL A 85 8.21 -5.77 -0.47
N CYS A 86 7.30 -4.78 -0.55
CA CYS A 86 7.42 -3.54 0.21
C CYS A 86 7.39 -3.80 1.72
N TYR A 87 6.55 -4.73 2.18
CA TYR A 87 6.47 -5.11 3.59
C TYR A 87 7.78 -5.74 4.06
N ALA A 88 8.29 -6.73 3.31
CA ALA A 88 9.53 -7.41 3.64
C ALA A 88 10.72 -6.44 3.72
N VAL A 89 10.84 -5.53 2.74
CA VAL A 89 11.91 -4.53 2.70
C VAL A 89 11.76 -3.52 3.83
N ALA A 90 10.56 -2.95 4.01
CA ALA A 90 10.36 -1.88 4.99
C ALA A 90 10.57 -2.36 6.43
N TYR A 91 9.91 -3.45 6.83
CA TYR A 91 10.02 -3.94 8.20
C TYR A 91 11.31 -4.74 8.44
N GLY A 92 11.87 -5.38 7.41
CA GLY A 92 13.16 -6.06 7.49
C GLY A 92 14.33 -5.10 7.74
N LEU A 93 14.27 -3.89 7.15
CA LEU A 93 15.30 -2.86 7.35
C LEU A 93 15.01 -1.93 8.53
N ALA A 94 13.75 -1.73 8.91
CA ALA A 94 13.40 -0.78 9.97
C ALA A 94 13.93 -1.20 11.35
N LYS A 95 13.90 -2.50 11.69
CA LYS A 95 14.40 -2.99 12.98
C LYS A 95 15.91 -2.79 13.16
N PRO A 96 16.80 -3.26 12.26
CA PRO A 96 18.24 -3.03 12.42
C PRO A 96 18.59 -1.52 12.37
N PHE A 97 17.87 -0.74 11.57
CA PHE A 97 18.04 0.71 11.55
C PHE A 97 17.67 1.37 12.88
N ALA A 98 16.55 0.99 13.51
CA ALA A 98 16.14 1.54 14.79
C ALA A 98 17.08 1.15 15.94
N VAL A 99 17.58 -0.09 15.95
CA VAL A 99 18.58 -0.56 16.93
C VAL A 99 19.90 0.20 16.76
N TRP A 100 20.32 0.42 15.52
CA TRP A 100 21.53 1.21 15.24
C TRP A 100 21.39 2.67 15.66
N LEU A 101 20.22 3.28 15.38
CA LEU A 101 19.98 4.69 15.70
C LEU A 101 19.78 4.95 17.20
N LEU A 102 19.20 3.99 17.91
CA LEU A 102 18.78 4.12 19.31
C LEU A 102 19.37 3.00 20.18
N SER A 103 20.66 2.71 20.00
CA SER A 103 21.36 1.63 20.70
C SER A 103 21.27 1.74 22.22
N ASP A 104 21.26 2.96 22.75
CA ASP A 104 21.20 3.24 24.19
C ASP A 104 19.78 3.32 24.75
N ALA A 105 18.75 3.23 23.88
CA ALA A 105 17.36 3.27 24.30
C ALA A 105 16.84 1.88 24.68
N SER A 106 15.74 1.84 25.45
CA SER A 106 15.08 0.57 25.77
C SER A 106 14.55 -0.15 24.52
N VAL A 107 14.48 -1.48 24.58
CA VAL A 107 13.96 -2.33 23.50
C VAL A 107 12.56 -1.89 23.05
N LYS A 108 11.70 -1.47 23.98
CA LYS A 108 10.35 -0.99 23.66
C LYS A 108 10.36 0.29 22.82
N VAL A 109 11.30 1.20 23.09
CA VAL A 109 11.46 2.42 22.30
C VAL A 109 12.01 2.08 20.91
N GLN A 110 13.00 1.19 20.83
CA GLN A 110 13.54 0.71 19.56
C GLN A 110 12.46 0.06 18.69
N ASP A 111 11.65 -0.84 19.25
CA ASP A 111 10.58 -1.52 18.53
C ASP A 111 9.49 -0.56 18.05
N ASN A 112 9.06 0.40 18.88
CA ASN A 112 8.09 1.42 18.47
C ASN A 112 8.63 2.29 17.33
N VAL A 113 9.91 2.67 17.39
CA VAL A 113 10.56 3.46 16.34
C VAL A 113 10.70 2.62 15.07
N ALA A 114 11.06 1.34 15.17
CA ALA A 114 11.09 0.42 14.04
C ALA A 114 9.70 0.27 13.40
N MET A 115 8.63 0.17 14.19
CA MET A 115 7.26 0.12 13.67
C MET A 115 6.91 1.41 12.90
N LEU A 116 7.20 2.58 13.47
CA LEU A 116 6.91 3.87 12.82
C LEU A 116 7.72 4.07 11.54
N VAL A 117 9.03 3.83 11.59
CA VAL A 117 9.91 3.91 10.41
C VAL A 117 9.45 2.92 9.34
N GLY A 118 9.16 1.68 9.74
CA GLY A 118 8.63 0.65 8.84
C GLY A 118 7.34 1.09 8.16
N MET A 119 6.39 1.68 8.90
CA MET A 119 5.12 2.19 8.34
C MET A 119 5.35 3.33 7.32
N VAL A 120 6.24 4.28 7.61
CA VAL A 120 6.53 5.40 6.71
C VAL A 120 7.21 4.90 5.44
N VAL A 121 8.23 4.05 5.59
CA VAL A 121 8.98 3.47 4.45
C VAL A 121 8.06 2.58 3.61
N PHE A 122 7.26 1.71 4.25
CA PHE A 122 6.28 0.87 3.57
C PHE A 122 5.29 1.71 2.75
N THR A 123 4.73 2.76 3.34
CA THR A 123 3.75 3.62 2.66
C THR A 123 4.35 4.28 1.41
N GLY A 124 5.57 4.82 1.52
CA GLY A 124 6.28 5.43 0.39
C GLY A 124 6.63 4.42 -0.71
N LEU A 125 7.23 3.29 -0.34
CA LEU A 125 7.61 2.23 -1.29
C LEU A 125 6.38 1.62 -1.95
N ASN A 126 5.33 1.34 -1.18
CA ASN A 126 4.10 0.75 -1.70
C ASN A 126 3.42 1.70 -2.68
N TYR A 127 3.39 3.01 -2.41
CA TYR A 127 2.88 4.00 -3.36
C TYR A 127 3.68 4.03 -4.67
N ILE A 128 5.02 4.09 -4.60
CA ILE A 128 5.89 4.06 -5.79
C ILE A 128 5.64 2.78 -6.59
N GLY A 129 5.71 1.63 -5.93
CA GLY A 129 5.56 0.34 -6.57
C GLY A 129 4.17 0.15 -7.18
N GLN A 130 3.12 0.65 -6.54
CA GLN A 130 1.80 0.65 -7.15
C GLN A 130 1.72 1.56 -8.37
N ARG A 131 2.32 2.76 -8.31
CA ARG A 131 2.34 3.73 -9.41
C ARG A 131 3.11 3.23 -10.63
N PHE A 132 4.27 2.60 -10.44
CA PHE A 132 5.21 2.27 -11.52
C PHE A 132 5.30 0.78 -11.86
N PHE A 133 4.73 -0.11 -11.05
CA PHE A 133 4.75 -1.56 -11.31
C PHE A 133 3.36 -2.18 -11.31
N ALA A 134 2.57 -2.01 -10.25
CA ALA A 134 1.25 -2.67 -10.17
C ALA A 134 0.25 -2.10 -11.17
N PHE A 135 0.20 -0.77 -11.29
CA PHE A 135 -0.74 -0.03 -12.14
C PHE A 135 -0.03 0.80 -13.22
N ALA A 136 1.21 0.47 -13.56
CA ALA A 136 1.89 1.09 -14.69
C ALA A 136 1.07 0.88 -15.97
N LYS A 137 0.76 2.00 -16.65
CA LYS A 137 0.20 1.95 -18.00
C LYS A 137 1.25 1.31 -18.90
N LYS A 138 0.89 0.19 -19.54
CA LYS A 138 1.71 -0.39 -20.59
C LYS A 138 1.81 0.67 -21.67
N GLY A 139 3.04 1.11 -22.00
CA GLY A 139 3.25 2.13 -23.01
C GLY A 139 2.45 1.80 -24.27
N GLU A 140 1.75 2.80 -24.80
CA GLU A 140 1.40 2.80 -26.22
C GLU A 140 2.67 2.41 -26.97
N LYS A 141 2.64 1.26 -27.66
CA LYS A 141 3.61 1.02 -28.71
C LYS A 141 3.50 2.24 -29.63
N PRO A 142 4.61 2.90 -30.03
CA PRO A 142 4.53 3.90 -31.08
C PRO A 142 3.83 3.24 -32.25
N LEU A 143 2.68 3.80 -32.66
CA LEU A 143 2.02 3.39 -33.90
C LEU A 143 3.06 3.43 -35.01
N ASP A 144 3.25 2.29 -35.66
CA ASP A 144 4.15 2.08 -36.77
C ASP A 144 3.92 3.19 -37.80
N LYS A 145 4.82 4.18 -37.84
CA LYS A 145 4.95 5.08 -38.97
C LYS A 145 5.98 4.49 -39.90
N GLU A 146 5.55 3.60 -40.80
CA GLU A 146 6.20 3.41 -42.10
C GLU A 146 5.29 2.63 -43.05
N GLY A 147 4.20 3.29 -43.44
CA GLY A 147 3.54 3.06 -44.72
C GLY A 147 3.73 4.30 -45.58
N LYS A 148 4.88 4.42 -46.25
CA LYS A 148 5.12 5.34 -47.38
C LYS A 148 6.25 4.81 -48.27
N SER A 149 5.89 4.05 -49.30
CA SER A 149 6.07 4.42 -50.71
C SER A 149 5.47 3.36 -51.61
#